data_AF-A0A8H7BPN7-F1
#
_entry.id   AF-A0A8H7BPN7-F1
#
_cell.length_a   1.000
_cell.length_b   1.000
_cell.length_c   1.000
_cell.angle_alpha   90.00
_cell.angle_beta   90.00
_cell.angle_gamma   90.00
#
_symmetry.space_group_name_H-M   'P 1'
#
loop_
_entity.id
_entity.type
_entity.pdbx_description
1 polymer ?
#
loop_
_entity_poly.entity_id
_entity_poly.type
_entity_poly.pdbx_seq_one_letter_code
_entity_poly.pdbx_strand_id
1 'polypeptide(L)'
;MNYYVMYNSPWWFDSTYFWRDYPVTDYTKAFKYYYLLQYAYWLQQIFVLQVEAPRKDYRELVAHHINTLLLISLSYVCNFTRVGNAVFVCMDLPDALIALAKALNYSFPGPVCNVTFVVMAVTWLYTRVYLYGCIIWSTYTEPDLYVPVFKLAPLEGHWFPHFVKYIILGLMIGLYLLVLFWTAMIFKVFYKMAFRAEAKDVRSDDEDEDDIVDIPSEG
;
A
#
# COMPACT_ATOMS: atom_id res chain seq x y z
N MET A 1 -8.96 -1.62 -13.44
CA MET A 1 -8.54 -0.32 -13.99
C MET A 1 -7.08 0.00 -13.66
N ASN A 2 -6.71 0.07 -12.37
CA ASN A 2 -5.35 0.39 -11.88
C ASN A 2 -4.23 -0.47 -12.52
N TYR A 3 -4.37 -1.80 -12.48
CA TYR A 3 -3.38 -2.71 -13.05
C TYR A 3 -3.25 -2.59 -14.58
N TYR A 4 -4.36 -2.46 -15.30
CA TYR A 4 -4.38 -2.37 -16.76
C TYR A 4 -3.73 -1.08 -17.28
N VAL A 5 -3.95 0.04 -16.58
CA VAL A 5 -3.33 1.33 -16.90
C VAL A 5 -1.83 1.30 -16.61
N MET A 6 -1.39 0.58 -15.58
CA MET A 6 0.03 0.47 -15.22
C MET A 6 0.80 -0.53 -16.09
N TYR A 7 0.23 -1.69 -16.41
CA TYR A 7 0.90 -2.71 -17.23
C TYR A 7 1.15 -2.24 -18.67
N ASN A 8 0.21 -1.47 -19.24
CA ASN A 8 0.30 -0.97 -20.62
C ASN A 8 1.05 0.36 -20.74
N SER A 9 1.80 0.76 -19.70
CA SER A 9 2.39 2.08 -19.64
C SER A 9 3.90 2.05 -19.48
N PRO A 10 4.63 3.00 -20.13
CA PRO A 10 6.09 3.01 -20.11
C PRO A 10 6.70 3.26 -18.72
N TRP A 11 5.92 3.75 -17.75
CA TRP A 11 6.37 4.08 -16.40
C TRP A 11 6.51 2.87 -15.44
N TRP A 12 6.17 1.64 -15.83
CA TRP A 12 6.38 0.46 -14.96
C TRP A 12 7.87 0.10 -14.79
N PHE A 13 8.70 0.38 -15.80
CA PHE A 13 10.12 0.04 -15.80
C PHE A 13 11.06 1.26 -15.90
N ASP A 14 10.51 2.45 -16.08
CA ASP A 14 11.27 3.70 -16.12
C ASP A 14 10.56 4.77 -15.28
N SER A 15 11.08 4.99 -14.06
CA SER A 15 10.55 5.97 -13.11
C SER A 15 10.65 7.41 -13.58
N THR A 16 11.52 7.69 -14.56
CA THR A 16 11.73 9.05 -15.05
C THR A 16 10.47 9.64 -15.70
N TYR A 17 9.58 8.79 -16.24
CA TYR A 17 8.30 9.20 -16.81
C TYR A 17 7.33 9.81 -15.78
N PHE A 18 7.58 9.62 -14.48
CA PHE A 18 6.85 10.34 -13.44
C PHE A 18 7.09 11.85 -13.50
N TRP A 19 8.28 12.27 -13.94
CA TRP A 19 8.75 13.65 -13.85
C TRP A 19 8.89 14.35 -15.20
N ARG A 20 8.99 13.60 -16.30
CA ARG A 20 8.99 14.17 -17.66
C ARG A 20 7.71 14.97 -17.92
N ASP A 21 7.88 16.13 -18.55
CA ASP A 21 6.80 17.07 -18.91
C ASP A 21 6.03 17.64 -17.71
N TYR A 22 6.64 17.66 -16.53
CA TYR A 22 6.05 18.30 -15.36
C TYR A 22 6.02 19.84 -15.52
N PRO A 23 4.89 20.52 -15.19
CA PRO A 23 3.64 19.98 -14.64
C PRO A 23 2.68 19.47 -15.72
N VAL A 24 2.14 18.27 -15.51
CA VAL A 24 1.08 17.72 -16.36
C VAL A 24 -0.26 18.15 -15.79
N THR A 25 -1.06 18.87 -16.57
CA THR A 25 -2.37 19.42 -16.15
C THR A 25 -3.52 18.90 -17.02
N ASP A 26 -3.23 18.48 -18.25
CA ASP A 26 -4.18 17.93 -19.21
C ASP A 26 -4.46 16.44 -18.96
N TYR A 27 -5.28 16.18 -17.93
CA TYR A 27 -5.81 14.85 -17.67
C TYR A 27 -7.19 14.66 -18.29
N THR A 28 -7.45 13.45 -18.80
CA THR A 28 -8.78 13.04 -19.24
C THR A 28 -9.77 13.16 -18.08
N LYS A 29 -11.04 13.47 -18.40
CA LYS A 29 -12.11 13.56 -17.38
C LYS A 29 -12.19 12.26 -16.56
N ALA A 30 -12.05 11.10 -17.22
CA ALA A 30 -12.05 9.79 -16.57
C ALA A 30 -10.95 9.66 -15.50
N PHE A 31 -9.73 10.12 -15.79
CA PHE A 31 -8.64 10.09 -14.82
C PHE A 31 -8.91 10.99 -13.61
N LYS A 32 -9.47 12.20 -13.84
CA LYS A 32 -9.86 13.11 -12.75
C LYS A 32 -10.94 12.47 -11.85
N TYR A 33 -11.98 11.88 -12.44
CA TYR A 33 -13.01 11.17 -11.68
C TYR A 33 -12.43 10.00 -10.88
N TYR A 34 -11.58 9.18 -11.50
CA TYR A 34 -10.89 8.09 -10.83
C TYR A 34 -10.11 8.57 -9.61
N TYR A 35 -9.32 9.63 -9.76
CA TYR A 35 -8.49 10.16 -8.69
C TYR A 35 -9.33 10.72 -7.52
N LEU A 36 -10.38 11.47 -7.83
CA LEU A 36 -11.32 12.00 -6.84
C LEU A 36 -12.11 10.90 -6.13
N LEU A 37 -12.46 9.82 -6.85
CA LEU A 37 -13.13 8.66 -6.27
C LEU A 37 -12.22 7.90 -5.31
N GLN A 38 -10.92 7.75 -5.64
CA GLN A 38 -9.94 7.20 -4.71
C GLN A 38 -9.85 8.06 -3.45
N TYR A 39 -9.78 9.39 -3.58
CA TYR A 39 -9.79 10.28 -2.41
C TYR A 39 -11.06 10.12 -1.56
N ALA A 40 -12.23 10.11 -2.20
CA ALA A 40 -13.51 9.92 -1.49
C ALA A 40 -13.60 8.56 -0.79
N TYR A 41 -13.08 7.50 -1.43
CA TYR A 41 -12.99 6.16 -0.83
C TYR A 41 -12.11 6.16 0.42
N TRP A 42 -10.93 6.78 0.37
CA TRP A 42 -10.04 6.88 1.53
C TRP A 42 -10.60 7.78 2.63
N LEU A 43 -11.33 8.84 2.25
CA LEU A 43 -12.00 9.71 3.20
C LEU A 43 -13.11 8.98 3.96
N GLN A 44 -13.92 8.16 3.28
CA GLN A 44 -14.97 7.41 3.98
C GLN A 44 -14.42 6.38 4.97
N GLN A 45 -13.22 5.81 4.71
CA GLN A 45 -12.60 4.83 5.59
C GLN A 45 -12.32 5.37 6.99
N ILE A 46 -12.16 6.69 7.18
CA ILE A 46 -12.07 7.28 8.52
C ILE A 46 -13.31 6.95 9.35
N PHE A 47 -14.51 7.05 8.76
CA PHE A 47 -15.75 6.74 9.46
C PHE A 47 -15.87 5.24 9.75
N VAL A 48 -15.49 4.39 8.80
CA VAL A 48 -15.49 2.93 8.98
C VAL A 48 -14.59 2.53 10.16
N LEU A 49 -13.41 3.15 10.28
CA LEU A 49 -12.49 2.91 11.41
C LEU A 49 -13.10 3.26 12.77
N GLN A 50 -14.04 4.21 12.85
CA GLN A 50 -14.71 4.54 14.12
C GLN A 50 -15.80 3.52 14.49
N VAL A 51 -16.36 2.82 13.50
CA VAL A 51 -17.41 1.82 13.69
C VAL A 51 -16.82 0.44 13.98
N GLU A 52 -15.68 0.11 13.38
CA GLU A 52 -15.00 -1.17 13.62
C GLU A 52 -14.43 -1.26 15.04
N ALA A 53 -14.48 -2.46 15.63
CA ALA A 53 -13.88 -2.73 16.92
C ALA A 53 -12.35 -2.43 16.89
N PRO A 54 -11.81 -1.68 17.87
CA PRO A 54 -10.41 -1.28 17.86
C PRO A 54 -9.46 -2.48 17.83
N ARG A 55 -8.63 -2.53 16.79
CA ARG A 55 -7.56 -3.53 16.67
C ARG A 55 -6.31 -3.10 17.44
N LYS A 56 -5.39 -4.03 17.67
CA LYS A 56 -4.12 -3.77 18.38
C LYS A 56 -3.23 -2.74 17.66
N ASP A 57 -3.40 -2.58 16.35
CA ASP A 57 -2.69 -1.65 15.48
C ASP A 57 -3.54 -0.41 15.10
N TYR A 58 -4.55 -0.06 15.90
CA TYR A 58 -5.47 1.04 15.60
C TYR A 58 -4.75 2.39 15.43
N ARG A 59 -3.74 2.69 16.25
CA ARG A 59 -3.02 3.97 16.20
C ARG A 59 -2.20 4.09 14.91
N GLU A 60 -1.54 3.01 14.53
CA GLU A 60 -0.77 2.88 13.30
C GLU A 60 -1.68 3.01 12.08
N LEU A 61 -2.87 2.41 12.14
CA LEU A 61 -3.88 2.51 11.08
C LEU A 61 -4.45 3.93 10.94
N VAL A 62 -4.74 4.64 12.04
CA VAL A 62 -5.15 6.05 12.01
C VAL A 62 -4.04 6.94 11.45
N ALA A 63 -2.79 6.75 11.90
CA ALA A 63 -1.64 7.49 11.38
C ALA A 63 -1.47 7.27 9.86
N HIS A 64 -1.66 6.03 9.40
CA HIS A 64 -1.66 5.71 7.98
C HIS A 64 -2.76 6.44 7.20
N HIS A 65 -3.98 6.52 7.72
CA HIS A 65 -5.08 7.20 7.03
C HIS A 65 -4.83 8.71 6.91
N ILE A 66 -4.37 9.34 7.99
CA ILE A 66 -3.98 10.76 7.97
C ILE A 66 -2.88 10.99 6.92
N ASN A 67 -1.83 10.17 6.96
CA ASN A 67 -0.71 10.30 6.03
C ASN A 67 -1.11 10.07 4.57
N THR A 68 -1.93 9.04 4.31
CA THR A 68 -2.41 8.71 2.97
C THR A 68 -3.29 9.83 2.42
N LEU A 69 -4.23 10.38 3.21
CA LEU A 69 -5.05 11.51 2.76
C LEU A 69 -4.23 12.77 2.48
N LEU A 70 -3.21 13.05 3.29
CA LEU A 70 -2.27 14.16 3.03
C LEU A 70 -1.50 13.93 1.72
N LEU A 71 -0.97 12.72 1.49
CA LEU A 71 -0.25 12.35 0.26
C LEU A 71 -1.14 12.48 -0.99
N ILE A 72 -2.38 11.99 -0.94
CA ILE A 72 -3.33 12.12 -2.05
C ILE A 72 -3.65 13.60 -2.32
N SER A 73 -3.91 14.37 -1.27
CA SER A 73 -4.25 15.80 -1.40
C SER A 73 -3.09 16.59 -2.00
N LEU A 74 -1.87 16.42 -1.45
CA LEU A 74 -0.69 17.12 -1.92
C LEU A 74 -0.30 16.68 -3.34
N SER A 75 -0.42 15.40 -3.66
CA SER A 75 -0.09 14.95 -5.02
C SER A 75 -1.09 15.41 -6.07
N TYR A 76 -2.37 15.62 -5.71
CA TYR A 76 -3.32 16.28 -6.59
C TYR A 76 -3.01 17.77 -6.78
N VAL A 77 -2.81 18.52 -5.68
CA VAL A 77 -2.53 19.97 -5.73
C VAL A 77 -1.21 20.29 -6.43
N CYS A 78 -0.18 19.47 -6.20
CA CYS A 78 1.15 19.67 -6.78
C CYS A 78 1.30 19.04 -8.17
N ASN A 79 0.24 18.54 -8.81
CA ASN A 79 0.28 17.84 -10.11
C ASN A 79 1.20 16.60 -10.13
N PHE A 80 1.40 15.92 -8.99
CA PHE A 80 2.17 14.68 -8.84
C PHE A 80 1.29 13.45 -9.07
N THR A 81 0.26 13.57 -9.89
CA THR A 81 -0.77 12.52 -10.01
C THR A 81 -0.23 11.23 -10.62
N ARG A 82 0.82 11.28 -11.45
CA ARG A 82 1.52 10.09 -11.98
C ARG A 82 2.18 9.29 -10.86
N VAL A 83 2.93 9.96 -9.98
CA VAL A 83 3.53 9.35 -8.78
C VAL A 83 2.43 8.83 -7.86
N GLY A 84 1.41 9.65 -7.59
CA GLY A 84 0.26 9.25 -6.75
C GLY A 84 -0.47 8.01 -7.28
N ASN A 85 -0.68 7.92 -8.59
CA ASN A 85 -1.28 6.75 -9.24
C ASN A 85 -0.38 5.51 -9.10
N ALA A 86 0.94 5.65 -9.25
CA ALA A 86 1.86 4.55 -9.02
C ALA A 86 1.80 4.04 -7.57
N VAL A 87 1.72 4.95 -6.60
CA VAL A 87 1.52 4.61 -5.18
C VAL A 87 0.19 3.89 -4.96
N PHE A 88 -0.93 4.38 -5.53
CA PHE A 88 -2.23 3.70 -5.43
C PHE A 88 -2.16 2.25 -5.90
N VAL A 89 -1.55 2.01 -7.06
CA VAL A 89 -1.46 0.64 -7.59
C VAL A 89 -0.62 -0.27 -6.69
N CYS A 90 0.50 0.25 -6.16
CA CYS A 90 1.36 -0.51 -5.25
C CYS A 90 0.65 -0.87 -3.94
N MET A 91 -0.19 0.03 -3.44
CA MET A 91 -0.92 -0.15 -2.19
C MET A 91 -2.17 -1.03 -2.37
N ASP A 92 -2.99 -0.81 -3.40
CA ASP A 92 -4.30 -1.48 -3.54
C ASP A 92 -4.20 -2.98 -3.84
N LEU A 93 -3.16 -3.42 -4.55
CA LEU A 93 -3.07 -4.82 -5.03
C LEU A 93 -2.98 -5.85 -3.88
N PRO A 94 -2.08 -5.70 -2.87
CA PRO A 94 -2.08 -6.58 -1.70
C PRO A 94 -3.38 -6.54 -0.91
N ASP A 95 -4.07 -5.39 -0.81
CA ASP A 95 -5.30 -5.29 -0.02
C ASP A 95 -6.44 -6.11 -0.62
N ALA A 96 -6.55 -6.12 -1.95
CA ALA A 96 -7.49 -6.99 -2.65
C ALA A 96 -7.21 -8.48 -2.37
N LEU A 97 -5.93 -8.87 -2.33
CA LEU A 97 -5.53 -10.24 -1.99
C LEU A 97 -5.75 -10.58 -0.51
N ILE A 98 -5.56 -9.63 0.41
CA ILE A 98 -5.87 -9.81 1.84
C ILE A 98 -7.37 -10.00 2.04
N ALA A 99 -8.21 -9.19 1.39
CA ALA A 99 -9.65 -9.32 1.45
C ALA A 99 -10.11 -10.68 0.91
N LEU A 100 -9.54 -11.10 -0.23
CA LEU A 100 -9.79 -12.42 -0.81
C LEU A 100 -9.35 -13.55 0.12
N ALA A 101 -8.15 -13.47 0.70
CA ALA A 101 -7.63 -14.47 1.64
C ALA A 101 -8.54 -14.64 2.86
N LYS A 102 -9.04 -13.53 3.43
CA LYS A 102 -9.98 -13.57 4.56
C LYS A 102 -11.33 -14.20 4.17
N ALA A 103 -11.88 -13.82 3.02
CA ALA A 103 -13.15 -14.38 2.54
C ALA A 103 -13.05 -15.89 2.26
N LEU A 104 -11.94 -16.33 1.66
CA LEU A 104 -11.66 -17.75 1.41
C LEU A 104 -11.44 -18.51 2.71
N ASN A 105 -10.72 -17.95 3.67
CA ASN A 105 -10.52 -18.60 4.98
C ASN A 105 -11.84 -18.82 5.73
N TYR A 106 -12.79 -17.88 5.60
CA TYR A 106 -14.12 -18.02 6.19
C TYR A 106 -14.94 -19.14 5.54
N SER A 107 -14.83 -19.29 4.22
CA SER A 107 -15.66 -20.21 3.45
C SER A 107 -15.06 -21.61 3.29
N PHE A 108 -13.73 -21.71 3.23
CA PHE A 108 -12.98 -22.94 2.94
C PHE A 108 -11.66 -22.97 3.74
N PRO A 109 -11.69 -23.21 5.06
CA PRO A 109 -10.49 -23.32 5.86
C PRO A 109 -9.66 -24.53 5.41
N GLY A 110 -8.36 -24.34 5.16
CA GLY A 110 -7.49 -25.42 4.69
C GLY A 110 -6.29 -24.95 3.86
N PRO A 111 -5.68 -25.85 3.07
CA PRO A 111 -4.46 -25.56 2.28
C PRO A 111 -4.60 -24.38 1.32
N VAL A 112 -5.81 -24.16 0.78
CA VAL A 112 -6.12 -23.04 -0.12
C VAL A 112 -5.92 -21.69 0.57
N CYS A 113 -6.26 -21.58 1.86
CA CYS A 113 -6.02 -20.37 2.65
C CYS A 113 -4.52 -20.10 2.81
N ASN A 114 -3.72 -21.13 3.12
CA ASN A 114 -2.28 -21.00 3.27
C ASN A 114 -1.61 -20.55 1.97
N VAL A 115 -2.00 -21.12 0.82
CA VAL A 115 -1.51 -20.70 -0.50
C VAL A 115 -1.87 -19.24 -0.77
N THR A 116 -3.11 -18.84 -0.51
CA THR A 116 -3.56 -17.46 -0.73
C THR A 116 -2.80 -16.48 0.17
N PHE A 117 -2.50 -16.85 1.41
CA PHE A 117 -1.69 -16.05 2.32
C PHE A 117 -0.23 -15.89 1.83
N VAL A 118 0.38 -16.95 1.30
CA VAL A 118 1.72 -16.89 0.69
C VAL A 118 1.74 -15.97 -0.54
N VAL A 119 0.76 -16.12 -1.44
CA VAL A 119 0.62 -15.26 -2.64
C VAL A 119 0.44 -13.79 -2.23
N MET A 120 -0.38 -13.53 -1.21
CA MET A 120 -0.57 -12.20 -0.64
C MET A 120 0.76 -11.64 -0.10
N ALA A 121 1.53 -12.43 0.65
CA ALA A 121 2.80 -11.98 1.22
C ALA A 121 3.87 -11.68 0.16
N VAL A 122 4.00 -12.52 -0.87
CA VAL A 122 4.92 -12.27 -2.00
C VAL A 122 4.52 -10.98 -2.72
N THR A 123 3.22 -10.80 -2.98
CA THR A 123 2.71 -9.58 -3.62
C THR A 123 2.97 -8.35 -2.76
N TRP A 124 2.75 -8.44 -1.44
CA TRP A 124 3.05 -7.38 -0.48
C TRP A 124 4.52 -6.95 -0.52
N LEU A 125 5.45 -7.92 -0.46
CA LEU A 125 6.89 -7.62 -0.50
C LEU A 125 7.29 -6.95 -1.82
N TYR A 126 6.77 -7.45 -2.94
CA TYR A 126 7.09 -6.87 -4.24
C TYR A 126 6.53 -5.45 -4.40
N THR A 127 5.25 -5.23 -4.11
CA THR A 127 4.63 -3.92 -4.40
C THR A 127 4.91 -2.87 -3.32
N ARG A 128 4.84 -3.23 -2.04
CA ARG A 128 4.93 -2.26 -0.94
C ARG A 128 6.33 -2.09 -0.39
N VAL A 129 7.20 -3.10 -0.50
CA VAL A 129 8.61 -2.95 -0.08
C VAL A 129 9.47 -2.54 -1.27
N TYR A 130 9.52 -3.34 -2.31
CA TYR A 130 10.42 -3.08 -3.45
C TYR A 130 9.93 -1.91 -4.34
N LEU A 131 8.77 -2.03 -4.99
CA LEU A 131 8.31 -1.01 -5.95
C LEU A 131 8.09 0.35 -5.29
N TYR A 132 7.43 0.38 -4.12
CA TYR A 132 7.24 1.63 -3.40
C TYR A 132 8.57 2.27 -2.94
N GLY A 133 9.57 1.46 -2.58
CA GLY A 133 10.93 1.94 -2.33
C GLY A 133 11.57 2.58 -3.57
N CYS A 134 11.37 2.00 -4.76
CA CYS A 134 11.80 2.59 -6.03
C CYS A 134 11.10 3.94 -6.30
N ILE A 135 9.80 4.06 -6.00
CA ILE A 135 9.05 5.32 -6.16
C ILE A 135 9.59 6.41 -5.22
N ILE A 136 9.95 6.06 -3.97
CA ILE A 136 10.58 6.99 -3.03
C ILE A 136 11.93 7.45 -3.57
N TRP A 137 12.76 6.53 -4.07
CA TRP A 137 14.06 6.85 -4.64
C TRP A 137 13.96 7.80 -5.84
N SER A 138 13.03 7.51 -6.76
CA SER A 138 12.68 8.37 -7.88
C SER A 138 12.25 9.75 -7.40
N THR A 139 11.36 9.85 -6.42
CA THR A 139 10.90 11.12 -5.82
C THR A 139 12.01 11.92 -5.14
N TYR A 140 13.07 11.27 -4.67
CA TYR A 140 14.22 11.96 -4.11
C TYR A 140 15.17 12.50 -5.19
N THR A 141 15.45 11.69 -6.22
CA THR A 141 16.56 11.95 -7.16
C THR A 141 16.15 12.61 -8.48
N GLU A 142 15.02 12.21 -9.05
CA GLU A 142 14.64 12.56 -10.43
C GLU A 142 13.95 13.92 -10.59
N PRO A 143 13.23 14.50 -9.60
CA PRO A 143 12.67 15.84 -9.77
C PRO A 143 13.74 16.89 -10.12
N ASP A 144 14.93 16.79 -9.54
CA ASP A 144 16.01 17.77 -9.79
C ASP A 144 16.59 17.66 -11.20
N LEU A 145 16.30 16.56 -11.92
CA LEU A 145 16.77 16.31 -13.28
C LEU A 145 15.74 16.73 -14.34
N TYR A 146 14.45 16.56 -14.05
CA TYR A 146 13.38 16.71 -15.05
C TYR A 146 12.43 17.89 -14.78
N VAL A 147 12.38 18.42 -13.55
CA VAL A 147 11.55 19.58 -13.22
C VAL A 147 12.33 20.86 -13.52
N PRO A 148 11.90 21.67 -14.51
CA PRO A 148 12.69 22.81 -14.97
C PRO A 148 12.71 23.96 -13.95
N VAL A 149 11.66 24.11 -13.15
CA VAL A 149 11.53 25.22 -12.18
C VAL A 149 10.78 24.77 -10.93
N PHE A 150 11.42 24.94 -9.78
CA PHE A 150 10.81 24.75 -8.46
C PHE A 150 10.26 26.07 -7.94
N LYS A 151 9.02 26.42 -8.30
CA LYS A 151 8.38 27.66 -7.87
C LYS A 151 6.93 27.46 -7.43
N LEU A 152 6.46 28.40 -6.61
CA LEU A 152 5.06 28.54 -6.25
C LEU A 152 4.46 29.67 -7.10
N ALA A 153 3.91 29.30 -8.26
CA ALA A 153 3.16 30.18 -9.15
C ALA A 153 1.82 29.51 -9.52
N PRO A 154 0.80 29.58 -8.63
CA PRO A 154 -0.50 28.94 -8.80
C PRO A 154 -1.18 29.22 -10.13
N LEU A 155 -1.12 30.47 -10.60
CA LEU A 155 -1.75 30.93 -11.83
C LEU A 155 -1.12 30.32 -13.09
N GLU A 156 0.13 29.87 -13.00
CA GLU A 156 0.88 29.22 -14.07
C GLU A 156 0.89 27.69 -13.93
N GLY A 157 0.17 27.15 -12.94
CA GLY A 157 0.13 25.71 -12.65
C GLY A 157 1.33 25.17 -11.88
N HIS A 158 2.24 26.02 -11.43
CA HIS A 158 3.41 25.61 -10.65
C HIS A 158 3.10 25.65 -9.15
N TRP A 159 3.05 24.47 -8.53
CA TRP A 159 2.72 24.30 -7.11
C TRP A 159 3.84 23.57 -6.34
N PHE A 160 5.05 23.52 -6.90
CA PHE A 160 6.12 22.65 -6.42
C PHE A 160 7.43 23.41 -6.12
N PRO A 161 7.47 24.19 -5.03
CA PRO A 161 8.73 24.73 -4.50
C PRO A 161 9.56 23.62 -3.81
N HIS A 162 10.87 23.82 -3.70
CA HIS A 162 11.81 22.81 -3.15
C HIS A 162 11.41 22.27 -1.77
N PHE A 163 10.86 23.10 -0.87
CA PHE A 163 10.44 22.62 0.45
C PHE A 163 9.29 21.60 0.39
N VAL A 164 8.38 21.71 -0.60
CA VAL A 164 7.27 20.77 -0.79
C VAL A 164 7.78 19.38 -1.16
N LYS A 165 8.90 19.29 -1.90
CA LYS A 165 9.57 18.02 -2.19
C LYS A 165 9.88 17.26 -0.91
N TYR A 166 10.50 17.93 0.06
CA TYR A 166 10.89 17.30 1.33
C TYR A 166 9.69 16.97 2.22
N ILE A 167 8.61 17.76 2.15
CA ILE A 167 7.35 17.44 2.84
C ILE A 167 6.75 16.15 2.27
N ILE A 168 6.59 16.06 0.93
CA ILE A 168 6.03 14.86 0.28
C ILE A 168 6.93 13.65 0.55
N LEU A 169 8.25 13.80 0.44
CA LEU A 169 9.20 12.73 0.72
C LEU A 169 9.11 12.25 2.18
N GLY A 170 9.00 13.18 3.14
CA GLY A 170 8.82 12.85 4.56
C GLY A 170 7.54 12.06 4.82
N LEU A 171 6.43 12.45 4.20
CA LEU A 171 5.16 11.71 4.27
C LEU A 171 5.28 10.31 3.63
N MET A 172 5.96 10.20 2.48
CA MET A 172 6.20 8.91 1.82
C MET A 172 7.08 7.97 2.67
N ILE A 173 8.12 8.49 3.31
CA ILE A 173 8.97 7.73 4.23
C ILE A 173 8.16 7.32 5.46
N GLY A 174 7.34 8.20 6.03
CA GLY A 174 6.44 7.86 7.14
C GLY A 174 5.50 6.71 6.78
N LEU A 175 4.95 6.73 5.57
CA LEU A 175 4.13 5.63 5.06
C LEU A 175 4.94 4.34 4.90
N TYR A 176 6.18 4.45 4.43
CA TYR A 176 7.08 3.30 4.27
C TYR A 176 7.44 2.64 5.60
N LEU A 177 7.68 3.41 6.65
CA LEU A 177 7.95 2.87 7.99
C LEU A 177 6.77 2.05 8.51
N LEU A 178 5.54 2.50 8.26
CA LEU A 178 4.33 1.74 8.59
C LEU A 178 4.24 0.44 7.77
N VAL A 179 4.56 0.50 6.47
CA VAL A 179 4.66 -0.70 5.61
C VAL A 179 5.68 -1.70 6.17
N LEU A 180 6.86 -1.24 6.58
CA LEU A 180 7.89 -2.11 7.16
C LEU A 180 7.44 -2.71 8.50
N PHE A 181 6.72 -1.94 9.33
CA PHE A 181 6.09 -2.44 10.55
C PHE A 181 5.13 -3.59 10.28
N TRP A 182 4.19 -3.44 9.33
CA TRP A 182 3.28 -4.52 8.96
C TRP A 182 4.00 -5.70 8.28
N THR A 183 5.05 -5.43 7.51
CA THR A 183 5.91 -6.46 6.92
C THR A 183 6.56 -7.32 8.00
N ALA A 184 7.06 -6.72 9.09
CA ALA A 184 7.59 -7.46 10.23
C ALA A 184 6.53 -8.34 10.90
N MET A 185 5.27 -7.89 10.97
CA MET A 185 4.17 -8.72 11.47
C MET A 185 3.85 -9.91 10.55
N ILE A 186 3.91 -9.72 9.23
CA ILE A 186 3.77 -10.82 8.26
C ILE A 186 4.85 -11.88 8.50
N PHE A 187 6.12 -11.47 8.63
CA PHE A 187 7.22 -12.40 8.93
C PHE A 187 7.06 -13.11 10.27
N LYS A 188 6.56 -12.41 11.30
CA LYS A 188 6.25 -13.02 12.60
C LYS A 188 5.21 -14.14 12.49
N VAL A 189 4.21 -13.98 11.62
CA VAL A 189 3.22 -15.03 11.34
C VAL A 189 3.88 -16.22 10.65
N PHE A 190 4.72 -15.99 9.64
CA PHE A 190 5.47 -17.06 8.96
C PHE A 190 6.39 -17.84 9.91
N TYR A 191 7.14 -17.12 10.75
CA TYR A 191 7.97 -17.75 11.78
C TYR A 191 7.12 -18.65 12.68
N LYS A 192 6.00 -18.14 13.21
CA LYS A 192 5.11 -18.94 14.05
C LYS A 192 4.54 -20.16 13.32
N MET A 193 4.23 -20.05 12.03
CA MET A 193 3.74 -21.17 11.22
C MET A 193 4.81 -22.24 10.99
N ALA A 194 6.04 -21.83 10.65
CA ALA A 194 7.16 -22.74 10.41
C ALA A 194 7.55 -23.51 11.68
N PHE A 195 7.76 -22.81 12.80
CA PHE A 195 8.18 -23.42 14.06
C PHE A 195 7.06 -24.22 14.75
N ARG A 196 5.77 -23.89 14.54
CA ARG A 196 4.66 -24.76 15.00
C ARG A 196 4.48 -26.00 14.14
N ALA A 197 4.75 -25.91 12.84
CA ALA A 197 4.77 -27.09 11.98
C ALA A 197 5.89 -28.03 12.41
N GLU A 198 7.11 -27.50 12.63
CA GLU A 198 8.25 -28.27 13.12
C GLU A 198 7.97 -28.88 14.51
N ALA A 199 7.37 -28.13 15.44
CA ALA A 199 7.00 -28.67 16.75
C ALA A 199 5.88 -29.72 16.71
N LYS A 200 5.01 -29.70 15.69
CA LYS A 200 4.02 -30.77 15.46
C LYS A 200 4.66 -31.99 14.80
N ASP A 201 5.60 -31.79 13.87
CA ASP A 201 6.28 -32.84 13.11
C ASP A 201 7.25 -33.65 14.01
N VAL A 202 8.00 -32.95 14.86
CA VAL A 202 8.88 -33.57 15.87
C VAL A 202 8.08 -34.29 16.96
N ARG A 203 6.85 -33.85 17.25
CA ARG A 203 5.95 -34.50 18.21
C ARG A 203 5.09 -35.60 17.57
N SER A 204 4.93 -35.65 16.25
CA SER A 204 4.11 -36.70 15.60
C SER A 204 4.83 -38.04 15.41
N ASP A 205 6.11 -38.14 15.81
CA ASP A 205 6.82 -39.42 15.90
C ASP A 205 6.60 -40.13 17.25
N ASP A 206 6.02 -39.44 18.25
CA ASP A 206 5.64 -40.02 19.54
C ASP A 206 4.25 -39.50 19.96
N GLU A 207 3.28 -40.42 20.01
CA GLU A 207 1.92 -40.30 20.54
C GLU A 207 0.80 -39.98 19.51
N ASP A 208 0.15 -41.08 19.10
CA ASP A 208 -1.31 -41.14 18.95
C ASP A 208 -2.01 -40.51 20.18
N GLU A 209 -3.21 -39.97 19.93
CA GLU A 209 -4.22 -39.44 20.87
C GLU A 209 -4.27 -37.91 21.08
N ASP A 210 -5.40 -37.37 20.64
CA ASP A 210 -6.18 -36.24 21.15
C ASP A 210 -5.48 -34.88 21.38
N ASP A 211 -5.87 -33.90 20.55
CA ASP A 211 -6.36 -32.61 21.05
C ASP A 211 -7.05 -31.81 19.94
N ILE A 212 -8.38 -31.78 20.04
CA ILE A 212 -9.29 -30.87 19.35
C ILE A 212 -8.94 -29.45 19.82
N VAL A 213 -8.48 -28.60 18.91
CA VAL A 213 -8.28 -27.18 19.21
C VAL A 213 -9.65 -26.51 19.27
N ASP A 214 -10.13 -26.28 20.49
CA ASP A 214 -11.25 -25.38 20.78
C ASP A 214 -10.93 -23.98 20.21
N ILE A 215 -11.77 -23.56 19.27
CA ILE A 215 -11.84 -22.18 18.79
C ILE A 215 -12.99 -21.53 19.59
N PRO A 216 -12.78 -20.39 20.27
CA PRO A 216 -13.85 -19.77 21.04
C PRO A 216 -15.03 -19.43 20.14
N SER A 217 -16.20 -20.02 20.45
CA SER A 217 -17.48 -19.49 20.02
C SER A 217 -17.81 -18.29 20.93
N GLU A 218 -17.88 -17.10 20.36
CA GLU A 218 -18.62 -16.00 21.00
C GLU A 218 -19.73 -15.56 20.06
N GLY A 219 -20.93 -15.50 20.64
CA GLY A 219 -22.17 -15.00 20.04
C GLY A 219 -22.39 -13.53 20.31
#